data_AF-A0A497FFC8-F1
#
_entry.id   AF-A0A497FFC8-F1
#
_cell.length_a   1.000
_cell.length_b   1.000
_cell.length_c   1.000
_cell.angle_alpha   90.00
_cell.angle_beta   90.00
_cell.angle_gamma   90.00
#
_symmetry.space_group_name_H-M   'P 1'
#
loop_
_entity.id
_entity.type
_entity.pdbx_description
1 polymer ?
#
loop_
_entity_poly.entity_id
_entity_poly.type
_entity_poly.pdbx_seq_one_letter_code
_entity_poly.pdbx_strand_id
1 'polypeptide(L)'
;MIRIFKRGDSKRKELEALLIQQSAILEKIREENEKLRKKLENAEKRLESTVKLFFPKLYSEKKPSSLEDFITVLVEGLDELRNREYREGSTLAAPSLKSIEDSQPMVDSEAIKVRLGRLEPVEREILKLVLEGFCTVKSVSEELRVGRNRAEKLLEKLRRIGFLDVLKIKSRSRHRTFRVYFPSPHGEVASEVLLGKPWSMLHSEVLKEKGLYMGNEELIKEAETRLRHAGYRVITELEEPSECYFKYSNGSHRADLAVYAVNSSGREVKVLIECESMGNPISQVMKMLDAYYEIFNKIYLVVSSGIAKRMMIQRVCYWAWRRREKEGLVFEVRVEAVDRLARLSSMSKFTVVRPSSK
;
A
#
# COMPACT_ATOMS: atom_id res chain seq x y z
N MET A 1 -47.65 -56.87 -8.30
CA MET A 1 -47.06 -56.50 -6.99
C MET A 1 -45.63 -55.90 -7.06
N ILE A 2 -44.89 -56.01 -8.18
CA ILE A 2 -43.46 -55.59 -8.27
C ILE A 2 -43.25 -54.09 -8.60
N ARG A 3 -44.21 -53.40 -9.23
CA ARG A 3 -44.07 -51.97 -9.61
C ARG A 3 -44.21 -50.96 -8.46
N ILE A 4 -44.90 -51.34 -7.37
CA ILE A 4 -45.17 -50.44 -6.24
C ILE A 4 -43.94 -50.32 -5.31
N PHE A 5 -43.20 -51.42 -5.10
CA PHE A 5 -41.99 -51.42 -4.27
C PHE A 5 -40.81 -50.65 -4.89
N LYS A 6 -40.62 -50.69 -6.22
CA LYS A 6 -39.56 -49.92 -6.91
C LYS A 6 -39.76 -48.40 -6.84
N ARG A 7 -41.01 -47.93 -6.77
CA ARG A 7 -41.33 -46.48 -6.63
C ARG A 7 -41.02 -45.95 -5.22
N GLY A 8 -41.26 -46.75 -4.19
CA GLY A 8 -40.92 -46.37 -2.81
C GLY A 8 -39.41 -46.26 -2.58
N ASP A 9 -38.63 -47.17 -3.18
CA ASP A 9 -37.18 -47.21 -3.03
C ASP A 9 -36.47 -46.07 -3.80
N SER A 10 -36.96 -45.73 -5.00
CA SER A 10 -36.49 -44.56 -5.76
C SER A 10 -36.78 -43.25 -5.03
N LYS A 11 -37.98 -43.11 -4.45
CA LYS A 11 -38.38 -41.91 -3.70
C LYS A 11 -37.59 -41.75 -2.40
N ARG A 12 -37.23 -42.88 -1.77
CA ARG A 12 -36.36 -42.90 -0.58
C ARG A 12 -34.94 -42.43 -0.90
N LYS A 13 -34.35 -42.91 -2.00
CA LYS A 13 -33.03 -42.46 -2.47
C LYS A 13 -33.00 -40.98 -2.83
N GLU A 14 -34.07 -40.49 -3.46
CA GLU A 14 -34.22 -39.06 -3.77
C GLU A 14 -34.29 -38.20 -2.49
N LEU A 15 -35.04 -38.65 -1.48
CA LEU A 15 -35.09 -37.98 -0.17
C LEU A 15 -33.75 -38.02 0.57
N GLU A 16 -33.02 -39.14 0.53
CA GLU A 16 -31.68 -39.26 1.12
C GLU A 16 -30.68 -38.31 0.43
N ALA A 17 -30.71 -38.22 -0.90
CA ALA A 17 -29.88 -37.28 -1.65
C ALA A 17 -30.21 -35.81 -1.31
N LEU A 18 -31.50 -35.47 -1.19
CA LEU A 18 -31.94 -34.15 -0.78
C LEU A 18 -31.50 -33.80 0.65
N LEU A 19 -31.55 -34.75 1.59
CA LEU A 19 -31.06 -34.56 2.96
C LEU A 19 -29.55 -34.27 3.00
N ILE A 20 -28.76 -35.02 2.22
CA ILE A 20 -27.32 -34.78 2.09
C ILE A 20 -27.07 -33.37 1.53
N GLN A 21 -27.77 -33.00 0.45
CA GLN A 21 -27.61 -31.67 -0.15
C GLN A 21 -28.01 -30.54 0.81
N GLN A 22 -29.10 -30.68 1.56
CA GLN A 22 -29.52 -29.70 2.57
C GLN A 22 -28.52 -29.60 3.72
N SER A 23 -27.93 -30.72 4.16
CA SER A 23 -26.92 -30.71 5.21
C SER A 23 -25.65 -29.95 4.80
N ALA A 24 -25.20 -30.14 3.55
CA ALA A 24 -24.05 -29.41 3.01
C ALA A 24 -24.31 -27.91 2.87
N ILE A 25 -25.52 -27.52 2.45
CA ILE A 25 -25.92 -26.10 2.39
C ILE A 25 -25.95 -25.48 3.79
N LEU A 26 -26.48 -26.20 4.79
CA LEU A 26 -26.51 -25.74 6.17
C LEU A 26 -25.10 -25.54 6.75
N GLU A 27 -24.17 -26.46 6.48
CA GLU A 27 -22.77 -26.28 6.88
C GLU A 27 -22.14 -25.05 6.22
N LYS A 28 -22.32 -24.88 4.91
CA LYS A 28 -21.80 -23.71 4.19
C LYS A 28 -22.36 -22.39 4.75
N ILE A 29 -23.66 -22.33 5.03
CA ILE A 29 -24.29 -21.16 5.65
C ILE A 29 -23.72 -20.89 7.05
N ARG A 30 -23.45 -21.95 7.83
CA ARG A 30 -22.82 -21.81 9.16
C ARG A 30 -21.41 -21.25 9.05
N GLU A 31 -20.60 -21.74 8.13
CA GLU A 31 -19.25 -21.23 7.89
C GLU A 31 -19.25 -19.77 7.42
N GLU A 32 -20.14 -19.42 6.49
CA GLU A 32 -20.30 -18.03 6.01
C GLU A 32 -20.76 -17.10 7.15
N ASN A 33 -21.73 -17.52 7.96
CA ASN A 33 -22.19 -16.76 9.11
C ASN A 33 -21.08 -16.55 10.15
N GLU A 34 -20.31 -17.58 10.45
CA GLU A 34 -19.18 -17.47 11.39
C GLU A 34 -18.10 -16.52 10.86
N LYS A 35 -17.82 -16.57 9.55
CA LYS A 35 -16.89 -15.65 8.89
C LYS A 35 -17.40 -14.21 8.93
N LEU A 36 -18.69 -13.99 8.70
CA LEU A 36 -19.31 -12.66 8.78
C LEU A 36 -19.30 -12.11 10.21
N ARG A 37 -19.59 -12.95 11.22
CA ARG A 37 -19.50 -12.57 12.64
C ARG A 37 -18.11 -12.10 13.02
N LYS A 38 -17.07 -12.84 12.63
CA LYS A 38 -15.67 -12.43 12.87
C LYS A 38 -15.32 -11.11 12.19
N LYS A 39 -15.82 -10.89 10.96
CA LYS A 39 -15.62 -9.61 10.26
C LYS A 39 -16.32 -8.45 10.96
N LEU A 40 -17.54 -8.67 11.45
CA LEU A 40 -18.31 -7.67 12.17
C LEU A 40 -17.61 -7.29 13.48
N GLU A 41 -17.22 -8.28 14.29
CA GLU A 41 -16.51 -8.06 15.55
C GLU A 41 -15.18 -7.32 15.33
N ASN A 42 -14.45 -7.65 14.27
CA ASN A 42 -13.22 -6.94 13.90
C ASN A 42 -13.51 -5.48 13.51
N ALA A 43 -14.54 -5.24 12.70
CA ALA A 43 -14.95 -3.88 12.33
C ALA A 43 -15.35 -3.05 13.55
N GLU A 44 -16.09 -3.63 14.50
CA GLU A 44 -16.47 -2.99 15.77
C GLU A 44 -15.25 -2.64 16.60
N LYS A 45 -14.30 -3.57 16.81
CA LYS A 45 -13.05 -3.30 17.55
C LYS A 45 -12.22 -2.19 16.91
N ARG A 46 -12.11 -2.18 15.57
CA ARG A 46 -11.36 -1.15 14.83
C ARG A 46 -12.01 0.22 14.96
N LEU A 47 -13.33 0.29 14.85
CA LEU A 47 -14.10 1.51 15.04
C LEU A 47 -14.03 2.00 16.48
N GLU A 48 -14.21 1.13 17.47
CA GLU A 48 -14.09 1.45 18.89
C GLU A 48 -12.72 2.06 19.21
N SER A 49 -11.66 1.41 18.77
CA SER A 49 -10.28 1.89 18.98
C SER A 49 -10.06 3.24 18.31
N THR A 50 -10.61 3.44 17.11
CA THR A 50 -10.50 4.71 16.37
C THR A 50 -11.24 5.83 17.10
N VAL A 51 -12.47 5.59 17.52
CA VAL A 51 -13.28 6.58 18.26
C VAL A 51 -12.65 6.93 19.60
N LYS A 52 -12.16 5.94 20.38
CA LYS A 52 -11.44 6.19 21.64
C LYS A 52 -10.20 7.05 21.46
N LEU A 53 -9.48 6.84 20.36
CA LEU A 53 -8.21 7.50 20.09
C LEU A 53 -8.38 8.94 19.59
N PHE A 54 -9.29 9.14 18.64
CA PHE A 54 -9.47 10.43 17.98
C PHE A 54 -10.54 11.31 18.65
N PHE A 55 -11.54 10.70 19.26
CA PHE A 55 -12.70 11.38 19.86
C PHE A 55 -12.99 10.89 21.29
N PRO A 56 -12.00 10.91 22.21
CA PRO A 56 -12.16 10.33 23.56
C PRO A 56 -13.31 10.96 24.36
N LYS A 57 -13.54 12.27 24.17
CA LYS A 57 -14.64 12.99 24.83
C LYS A 57 -16.00 12.47 24.34
N LEU A 58 -16.23 12.46 23.02
CA LEU A 58 -17.47 11.94 22.43
C LEU A 58 -17.69 10.46 22.79
N TYR A 59 -16.64 9.65 22.81
CA TYR A 59 -16.72 8.26 23.27
C TYR A 59 -17.24 8.16 24.71
N SER A 60 -16.69 8.96 25.63
CA SER A 60 -17.08 8.95 27.04
C SER A 60 -18.51 9.44 27.29
N GLU A 61 -18.97 10.40 26.47
CA GLU A 61 -20.30 11.01 26.58
C GLU A 61 -21.39 10.11 25.97
N LYS A 62 -21.15 9.59 24.75
CA LYS A 62 -22.14 8.84 23.97
C LYS A 62 -22.14 7.34 24.26
N LYS A 63 -21.01 6.79 24.75
CA LYS A 63 -20.83 5.37 25.10
C LYS A 63 -21.35 4.41 24.01
N PRO A 64 -20.84 4.51 22.77
CA PRO A 64 -21.28 3.66 21.67
C PRO A 64 -21.07 2.17 21.99
N SER A 65 -22.03 1.32 21.59
CA SER A 65 -21.97 -0.12 21.86
C SER A 65 -22.23 -1.01 20.64
N SER A 66 -22.71 -0.44 19.54
CA SER A 66 -22.86 -1.11 18.25
C SER A 66 -22.03 -0.45 17.15
N LEU A 67 -21.80 -1.17 16.05
CA LEU A 67 -21.13 -0.62 14.86
C LEU A 67 -21.78 0.69 14.35
N GLU A 68 -23.12 0.77 14.35
CA GLU A 68 -23.86 1.96 13.94
C GLU A 68 -23.61 3.16 14.88
N ASP A 69 -23.57 2.91 16.19
CA ASP A 69 -23.25 3.95 17.17
C ASP A 69 -21.82 4.46 16.97
N PHE A 70 -20.87 3.55 16.75
CA PHE A 70 -19.48 3.94 16.51
C PHE A 70 -19.33 4.78 15.24
N ILE A 71 -20.02 4.42 14.16
CA ILE A 71 -20.05 5.21 12.93
C ILE A 71 -20.64 6.60 13.20
N THR A 72 -21.74 6.67 13.95
CA THR A 72 -22.38 7.94 14.31
C THR A 72 -21.43 8.85 15.07
N VAL A 73 -20.75 8.32 16.11
CA VAL A 73 -19.77 9.09 16.89
C VAL A 73 -18.58 9.52 16.03
N LEU A 74 -18.13 8.67 15.12
CA LEU A 74 -17.04 9.00 14.19
C LEU A 74 -17.43 10.14 13.25
N VAL A 75 -18.65 10.10 12.68
CA VAL A 75 -19.17 11.15 11.81
C VAL A 75 -19.31 12.47 12.57
N GLU A 76 -19.90 12.45 13.77
CA GLU A 76 -20.01 13.65 14.63
C GLU A 76 -18.63 14.25 14.91
N GLY A 77 -17.64 13.42 15.28
CA GLY A 77 -16.29 13.89 15.56
C GLY A 77 -15.57 14.46 14.33
N LEU A 78 -15.75 13.84 13.16
CA LEU A 78 -15.18 14.35 11.90
C LEU A 78 -15.83 15.68 11.49
N ASP A 79 -17.13 15.83 11.67
CA ASP A 79 -17.83 17.10 11.43
C ASP A 79 -17.36 18.20 12.39
N GLU A 80 -17.14 17.89 13.66
CA GLU A 80 -16.55 18.82 14.63
C GLU A 80 -15.13 19.27 14.22
N LEU A 81 -14.27 18.33 13.80
CA LEU A 81 -12.92 18.64 13.31
C LEU A 81 -12.96 19.51 12.06
N ARG A 82 -13.79 19.16 11.08
CA ARG A 82 -13.97 19.95 9.86
C ARG A 82 -14.40 21.38 10.22
N ASN A 83 -15.38 21.53 11.10
CA ASN A 83 -15.88 22.84 11.52
C ASN A 83 -14.83 23.64 12.31
N ARG A 84 -13.96 22.97 13.07
CA ARG A 84 -12.83 23.60 13.78
C ARG A 84 -11.76 24.08 12.81
N GLU A 85 -11.39 23.27 11.82
CA GLU A 85 -10.42 23.62 10.78
C GLU A 85 -10.90 24.81 9.93
N TYR A 86 -12.19 24.87 9.57
CA TYR A 86 -12.76 26.04 8.88
C TYR A 86 -12.66 27.33 9.72
N ARG A 87 -12.82 27.24 11.05
CA ARG A 87 -12.72 28.39 11.96
C ARG A 87 -11.27 28.81 12.24
N GLU A 88 -10.36 27.84 12.43
CA GLU A 88 -8.93 28.07 12.72
C GLU A 88 -8.16 28.50 11.46
N GLY A 89 -8.52 27.99 10.28
CA GLY A 89 -7.95 28.39 8.99
C GLY A 89 -8.20 29.87 8.61
N SER A 90 -9.07 30.56 9.35
CA SER A 90 -9.36 31.99 9.17
C SER A 90 -8.48 32.91 10.03
N THR A 91 -7.67 32.39 10.97
CA THR A 91 -7.00 33.23 11.98
C THR A 91 -5.51 32.96 12.24
N LEU A 92 -4.90 31.88 11.73
CA LEU A 92 -3.47 31.64 11.94
C LEU A 92 -2.75 31.20 10.66
N ALA A 93 -1.99 32.14 10.08
CA ALA A 93 -0.97 31.85 9.08
C ALA A 93 0.22 31.13 9.75
N ALA A 94 0.05 29.84 10.04
CA ALA A 94 1.20 28.93 10.17
C ALA A 94 1.61 28.50 8.75
N PRO A 95 2.91 28.31 8.47
CA PRO A 95 3.37 27.85 7.17
C PRO A 95 2.90 26.40 6.97
N SER A 96 1.70 26.23 6.42
CA SER A 96 1.23 24.93 6.00
C SER A 96 2.13 24.44 4.88
N LEU A 97 2.70 23.26 5.07
CA LEU A 97 3.01 22.38 3.95
C LEU A 97 1.68 22.17 3.24
N LYS A 98 1.36 23.05 2.27
CA LYS A 98 0.20 22.90 1.41
C LYS A 98 0.15 21.44 0.97
N SER A 99 -0.98 20.79 1.25
CA SER A 99 -1.38 19.53 0.64
C SER A 99 -0.87 19.52 -0.80
N ILE A 100 0.05 18.59 -1.08
CA ILE A 100 0.74 18.47 -2.36
C ILE A 100 -0.25 18.27 -3.54
N GLU A 101 -1.51 17.96 -3.23
CA GLU A 101 -2.64 17.85 -4.16
C GLU A 101 -3.15 19.22 -4.68
N ASP A 102 -3.15 20.29 -3.88
CA ASP A 102 -3.81 21.58 -4.22
C ASP A 102 -2.98 22.49 -5.16
N SER A 103 -1.88 22.00 -5.71
CA SER A 103 -0.91 22.85 -6.44
C SER A 103 -0.42 22.25 -7.76
N GLN A 104 -1.06 21.21 -8.29
CA GLN A 104 -0.71 20.73 -9.63
C GLN A 104 -1.56 21.40 -10.71
N PRO A 105 -0.92 21.94 -11.77
CA PRO A 105 -1.65 22.26 -12.98
C PRO A 105 -2.25 20.98 -13.55
N MET A 106 -3.56 21.00 -13.84
CA MET A 106 -4.25 19.91 -14.50
C MET A 106 -3.54 19.60 -15.82
N VAL A 107 -2.96 18.42 -15.94
CA VAL A 107 -2.26 17.99 -17.16
C VAL A 107 -3.30 17.60 -18.20
N ASP A 108 -3.28 18.25 -19.37
CA ASP A 108 -4.22 18.02 -20.47
C ASP A 108 -4.07 16.60 -21.06
N SER A 109 -5.09 15.77 -20.88
CA SER A 109 -5.12 14.38 -21.34
C SER A 109 -5.12 14.25 -22.86
N GLU A 110 -5.72 15.18 -23.61
CA GLU A 110 -5.73 15.13 -25.08
C GLU A 110 -4.35 15.48 -25.63
N ALA A 111 -3.68 16.48 -25.04
CA ALA A 111 -2.29 16.78 -25.38
C ALA A 111 -1.36 15.59 -25.09
N ILE A 112 -1.58 14.86 -23.99
CA ILE A 112 -0.85 13.63 -23.67
C ILE A 112 -1.09 12.55 -24.72
N LYS A 113 -2.34 12.33 -25.12
CA LYS A 113 -2.71 11.35 -26.15
C LYS A 113 -2.00 11.62 -27.48
N VAL A 114 -1.95 12.89 -27.92
CA VAL A 114 -1.20 13.29 -29.12
C VAL A 114 0.29 13.00 -28.96
N ARG A 115 0.90 13.33 -27.81
CA ARG A 115 2.31 13.07 -27.53
C ARG A 115 2.64 11.56 -27.51
N LEU A 116 1.75 10.74 -26.95
CA LEU A 116 1.86 9.28 -26.97
C LEU A 116 1.72 8.70 -28.37
N GLY A 117 0.92 9.33 -29.23
CA GLY A 117 0.80 9.00 -30.65
C GLY A 117 2.10 9.18 -31.44
N ARG A 118 2.98 10.08 -30.98
CA ARG A 118 4.29 10.36 -31.61
C ARG A 118 5.42 9.45 -31.12
N LEU A 119 5.17 8.61 -30.11
CA LEU A 119 6.17 7.65 -29.63
C LEU A 119 6.29 6.47 -30.59
N GLU A 120 7.53 6.03 -30.81
CA GLU A 120 7.79 4.77 -31.50
C GLU A 120 7.18 3.60 -30.70
N PRO A 121 6.79 2.49 -31.36
CA PRO A 121 6.18 1.33 -30.67
C PRO A 121 7.02 0.83 -29.49
N VAL A 122 8.34 0.79 -29.65
CA VAL A 122 9.28 0.37 -28.59
C VAL A 122 9.34 1.35 -27.41
N GLU A 123 9.13 2.64 -27.66
CA GLU A 123 9.12 3.67 -26.62
C GLU A 123 7.84 3.60 -25.80
N ARG A 124 6.71 3.38 -26.48
CA ARG A 124 5.42 3.15 -25.82
C ARG A 124 5.46 1.90 -24.95
N GLU A 125 6.07 0.82 -25.44
CA GLU A 125 6.22 -0.42 -24.67
C GLU A 125 7.09 -0.22 -23.43
N ILE A 126 8.21 0.51 -23.54
CA ILE A 126 9.03 0.82 -22.36
C ILE A 126 8.28 1.68 -21.36
N LEU A 127 7.53 2.68 -21.83
CA LEU A 127 6.72 3.51 -20.94
C LEU A 127 5.71 2.64 -20.18
N LYS A 128 5.01 1.73 -20.87
CA LYS A 128 4.11 0.75 -20.26
C LYS A 128 4.82 -0.09 -19.20
N LEU A 129 5.96 -0.69 -19.52
CA LEU A 129 6.75 -1.48 -18.56
C LEU A 129 7.15 -0.68 -17.33
N VAL A 130 7.58 0.57 -17.51
CA VAL A 130 7.94 1.43 -16.36
C VAL A 130 6.72 1.72 -15.50
N LEU A 131 5.56 2.00 -16.08
CA LEU A 131 4.30 2.22 -15.35
C LEU A 131 3.87 0.96 -14.59
N GLU A 132 4.14 -0.23 -15.12
CA GLU A 132 3.89 -1.52 -14.47
C GLU A 132 4.94 -1.92 -13.42
N GLY A 133 5.91 -1.04 -13.10
CA GLY A 133 6.89 -1.27 -12.03
C GLY A 133 8.24 -1.83 -12.47
N PHE A 134 8.52 -1.95 -13.77
CA PHE A 134 9.86 -2.25 -14.29
C PHE A 134 10.71 -0.97 -14.33
N CYS A 135 11.07 -0.47 -13.15
CA CYS A 135 11.59 0.88 -12.94
C CYS A 135 13.12 1.04 -13.05
N THR A 136 13.88 0.03 -13.47
CA THR A 136 15.36 0.09 -13.57
C THR A 136 15.86 -0.31 -14.94
N VAL A 137 17.05 0.17 -15.34
CA VAL A 137 17.71 -0.27 -16.60
C VAL A 137 17.82 -1.79 -16.66
N LYS A 138 18.14 -2.44 -15.53
CA LYS A 138 18.25 -3.90 -15.46
C LYS A 138 16.90 -4.57 -15.73
N SER A 139 15.84 -4.15 -15.02
CA SER A 139 14.52 -4.77 -15.16
C SER A 139 13.93 -4.57 -16.57
N VAL A 140 14.11 -3.40 -17.18
CA VAL A 140 13.64 -3.16 -18.56
C VAL A 140 14.44 -3.95 -19.58
N SER A 141 15.77 -4.00 -19.42
CA SER A 141 16.66 -4.77 -20.28
C SER A 141 16.32 -6.27 -20.26
N GLU A 142 16.01 -6.81 -19.08
CA GLU A 142 15.63 -8.21 -18.89
C GLU A 142 14.26 -8.49 -19.51
N GLU A 143 13.26 -7.65 -19.25
CA GLU A 143 11.89 -7.86 -19.74
C GLU A 143 11.80 -7.76 -21.28
N LEU A 144 12.46 -6.77 -21.88
CA LEU A 144 12.48 -6.60 -23.34
C LEU A 144 13.52 -7.43 -24.06
N ARG A 145 14.37 -8.17 -23.32
CA ARG A 145 15.50 -8.93 -23.87
C ARG A 145 16.40 -8.08 -24.78
N VAL A 146 16.62 -6.82 -24.40
CA VAL A 146 17.51 -5.88 -25.11
C VAL A 146 18.77 -5.60 -24.29
N GLY A 147 19.85 -5.19 -24.95
CA GLY A 147 21.07 -4.78 -24.26
C GLY A 147 20.85 -3.59 -23.32
N ARG A 148 21.56 -3.58 -22.18
CA ARG A 148 21.45 -2.54 -21.14
C ARG A 148 21.62 -1.11 -21.67
N ASN A 149 22.59 -0.91 -22.57
CA ASN A 149 22.84 0.41 -23.18
C ASN A 149 21.64 0.89 -24.01
N ARG A 150 20.93 -0.02 -24.67
CA ARG A 150 19.72 0.30 -25.44
C ARG A 150 18.56 0.65 -24.50
N ALA A 151 18.35 -0.15 -23.45
CA ALA A 151 17.34 0.14 -22.43
C ALA A 151 17.58 1.51 -21.76
N GLU A 152 18.83 1.82 -21.41
CA GLU A 152 19.18 3.12 -20.81
C GLU A 152 18.93 4.29 -21.75
N LYS A 153 19.33 4.20 -23.03
CA LYS A 153 19.06 5.24 -24.02
C LYS A 153 17.56 5.53 -24.20
N LEU A 154 16.74 4.47 -24.23
CA LEU A 154 15.29 4.61 -24.39
C LEU A 154 14.63 5.20 -23.14
N LEU A 155 15.05 4.78 -21.94
CA LEU A 155 14.58 5.37 -20.68
C LEU A 155 14.95 6.85 -20.56
N GLU A 156 16.18 7.23 -20.92
CA GLU A 156 16.61 8.63 -20.93
C GLU A 156 15.88 9.44 -22.01
N LYS A 157 15.50 8.83 -23.14
CA LYS A 157 14.63 9.49 -24.14
C LYS A 157 13.26 9.81 -23.55
N LEU A 158 12.58 8.82 -22.94
CA LEU A 158 11.28 8.99 -22.28
C LEU A 158 11.31 10.02 -21.14
N ARG A 159 12.43 10.09 -20.41
CA ARG A 159 12.67 11.13 -19.41
C ARG A 159 12.81 12.52 -20.04
N ARG A 160 13.62 12.68 -21.10
CA ARG A 160 13.84 13.98 -21.76
C ARG A 160 12.57 14.55 -22.37
N ILE A 161 11.72 13.70 -22.93
CA ILE A 161 10.41 14.12 -23.45
C ILE A 161 9.36 14.29 -22.35
N GLY A 162 9.73 14.10 -21.08
CA GLY A 162 8.94 14.48 -19.92
C GLY A 162 7.85 13.50 -19.52
N PHE A 163 7.93 12.22 -19.89
CA PHE A 163 7.01 11.19 -19.35
C PHE A 163 7.54 10.59 -18.05
N LEU A 164 8.86 10.46 -17.91
CA LEU A 164 9.50 9.86 -16.75
C LEU A 164 10.37 10.86 -16.00
N ASP A 165 10.46 10.67 -14.69
CA ASP A 165 11.48 11.25 -13.83
C ASP A 165 12.39 10.14 -13.28
N VAL A 166 13.52 10.53 -12.69
CA VAL A 166 14.52 9.57 -12.20
C VAL A 166 15.18 10.04 -10.92
N LEU A 167 15.35 9.11 -9.97
CA LEU A 167 16.19 9.28 -8.79
C LEU A 167 17.28 8.22 -8.74
N LYS A 168 18.39 8.56 -8.09
CA LYS A 168 19.47 7.62 -7.79
C LYS A 168 19.27 7.08 -6.38
N ILE A 169 19.31 5.76 -6.25
CA ILE A 169 19.24 5.09 -4.95
C ILE A 169 20.49 4.24 -4.72
N LYS A 170 20.98 4.25 -3.48
CA LYS A 170 22.11 3.42 -3.06
C LYS A 170 21.57 2.18 -2.34
N SER A 171 21.77 1.00 -2.91
CA SER A 171 21.53 -0.25 -2.17
C SER A 171 22.75 -0.56 -1.33
N ARG A 172 22.61 -0.47 0.00
CA ARG A 172 23.69 -0.83 0.93
C ARG A 172 23.97 -2.32 0.89
N SER A 173 22.93 -3.15 0.75
CA SER A 173 23.07 -4.61 0.65
C SER A 173 23.90 -5.09 -0.55
N ARG A 174 24.02 -4.27 -1.60
CA ARG A 174 24.78 -4.61 -2.82
C ARG A 174 25.93 -3.64 -3.10
N HIS A 175 26.20 -2.70 -2.18
CA HIS A 175 27.16 -1.60 -2.35
C HIS A 175 27.07 -0.93 -3.74
N ARG A 176 25.85 -0.76 -4.25
CA ARG A 176 25.62 -0.31 -5.64
C ARG A 176 24.64 0.84 -5.69
N THR A 177 24.97 1.83 -6.53
CA THR A 177 24.04 2.90 -6.91
C THR A 177 23.36 2.55 -8.22
N PHE A 178 22.07 2.79 -8.33
CA PHE A 178 21.33 2.62 -9.58
C PHE A 178 20.20 3.64 -9.71
N ARG A 179 19.72 3.83 -10.95
CA ARG A 179 18.62 4.73 -11.30
C ARG A 179 17.28 4.01 -11.17
N VAL A 180 16.31 4.69 -10.56
CA VAL A 180 14.91 4.28 -10.52
C VAL A 180 14.10 5.32 -11.29
N TYR A 181 13.44 4.87 -12.34
CA TYR A 181 12.55 5.66 -13.19
C TYR A 181 11.11 5.50 -12.71
N PHE A 182 10.40 6.61 -12.61
CA PHE A 182 9.00 6.66 -12.18
C PHE A 182 8.24 7.66 -13.05
N PRO A 183 6.90 7.57 -13.14
CA PRO A 183 6.15 8.53 -13.94
C PRO A 183 6.31 9.95 -13.38
N SER A 184 6.54 10.88 -14.30
CA SER A 184 6.30 12.31 -14.05
C SER A 184 4.78 12.58 -14.01
N PRO A 185 4.30 13.80 -13.71
CA PRO A 185 2.88 14.13 -13.82
C PRO A 185 2.26 13.83 -15.20
N HIS A 186 3.03 13.99 -16.28
CA HIS A 186 2.59 13.61 -17.62
C HIS A 186 2.58 12.08 -17.82
N GLY A 187 3.49 11.37 -17.15
CA GLY A 187 3.53 9.91 -17.13
C GLY A 187 2.35 9.30 -16.36
N GLU A 188 1.87 9.96 -15.30
CA GLU A 188 0.69 9.54 -14.56
C GLU A 188 -0.56 9.60 -15.45
N VAL A 189 -0.78 10.73 -16.14
CA VAL A 189 -1.87 10.85 -17.12
C VAL A 189 -1.67 9.89 -18.30
N ALA A 190 -0.43 9.64 -18.72
CA ALA A 190 -0.15 8.65 -19.75
C ALA A 190 -0.57 7.23 -19.35
N SER A 191 -0.55 6.88 -18.06
CA SER A 191 -1.08 5.60 -17.57
C SER A 191 -2.57 5.47 -17.88
N GLU A 192 -3.35 6.52 -17.63
CA GLU A 192 -4.79 6.52 -17.90
C GLU A 192 -5.06 6.40 -19.39
N VAL A 193 -4.31 7.14 -20.22
CA VAL A 193 -4.49 7.13 -21.67
C VAL A 193 -4.04 5.82 -22.32
N LEU A 194 -2.93 5.23 -21.87
CA LEU A 194 -2.38 4.00 -22.47
C LEU A 194 -3.03 2.72 -21.95
N LEU A 195 -3.37 2.69 -20.66
CA LEU A 195 -3.75 1.49 -19.93
C LEU A 195 -5.17 1.56 -19.35
N GLY A 196 -5.86 2.69 -19.55
CA GLY A 196 -7.23 2.89 -19.06
C GLY A 196 -7.32 2.99 -17.54
N LYS A 197 -6.19 3.17 -16.83
CA LYS A 197 -6.14 3.15 -15.36
C LYS A 197 -5.16 4.19 -14.80
N PRO A 198 -5.52 4.85 -13.68
CA PRO A 198 -4.59 5.68 -12.92
C PRO A 198 -3.38 4.85 -12.47
N TRP A 199 -2.18 5.42 -12.55
CA TRP A 199 -0.95 4.74 -12.14
C TRP A 199 -0.99 4.27 -10.68
N SER A 200 -1.66 5.03 -9.82
CA SER A 200 -1.90 4.71 -8.41
C SER A 200 -2.61 3.36 -8.21
N MET A 201 -3.45 2.95 -9.15
CA MET A 201 -4.21 1.69 -9.08
C MET A 201 -3.61 0.57 -9.94
N LEU A 202 -2.76 0.92 -10.92
CA LEU A 202 -2.19 -0.01 -11.88
C LEU A 202 -1.39 -1.15 -11.23
N HIS A 203 -0.58 -0.84 -10.21
CA HIS A 203 0.32 -1.84 -9.63
C HIS A 203 -0.41 -3.04 -9.03
N SER A 204 -1.51 -2.84 -8.29
CA SER A 204 -2.26 -3.97 -7.73
C SER A 204 -2.87 -4.86 -8.82
N GLU A 205 -3.34 -4.27 -9.92
CA GLU A 205 -3.89 -5.01 -11.06
C GLU A 205 -2.81 -5.85 -11.76
N VAL A 206 -1.63 -5.27 -12.03
CA VAL A 206 -0.49 -6.00 -12.59
C VAL A 206 -0.08 -7.18 -11.69
N LEU A 207 -0.13 -7.00 -10.37
CA LEU A 207 0.13 -8.09 -9.43
C LEU A 207 -0.95 -9.18 -9.50
N LYS A 208 -2.24 -8.82 -9.62
CA LYS A 208 -3.34 -9.79 -9.76
C LYS A 208 -3.21 -10.59 -11.04
N GLU A 209 -2.96 -9.92 -12.16
CA GLU A 209 -2.76 -10.55 -13.48
C GLU A 209 -1.60 -11.56 -13.46
N LYS A 210 -0.54 -11.27 -12.68
CA LYS A 210 0.62 -12.16 -12.54
C LYS A 210 0.46 -13.22 -11.44
N GLY A 211 -0.67 -13.26 -10.72
CA GLY A 211 -0.88 -14.18 -9.59
C GLY A 211 0.06 -13.91 -8.40
N LEU A 212 0.53 -12.67 -8.25
CA LEU A 212 1.49 -12.22 -7.23
C LEU A 212 0.87 -11.21 -6.24
N TYR A 213 -0.43 -10.95 -6.36
CA TYR A 213 -1.15 -10.08 -5.44
C TYR A 213 -1.48 -10.82 -4.15
N MET A 214 -1.33 -10.13 -3.02
CA MET A 214 -1.71 -10.59 -1.70
C MET A 214 -2.46 -9.45 -1.03
N GLY A 215 -3.64 -9.74 -0.47
CA GLY A 215 -4.44 -8.73 0.23
C GLY A 215 -3.76 -8.28 1.54
N ASN A 216 -4.10 -7.09 2.05
CA ASN A 216 -3.48 -6.54 3.27
C ASN A 216 -3.56 -7.52 4.45
N GLU A 217 -4.75 -8.05 4.77
CA GLU A 217 -4.91 -8.99 5.89
C GLU A 217 -4.02 -10.24 5.77
N GLU A 218 -3.92 -10.80 4.56
CA GLU A 218 -3.09 -11.97 4.27
C GLU A 218 -1.60 -11.62 4.39
N LEU A 219 -1.19 -10.46 3.87
CA LEU A 219 0.18 -9.98 3.90
C LEU A 219 0.64 -9.70 5.34
N ILE A 220 -0.21 -9.09 6.16
CA ILE A 220 0.03 -8.84 7.58
C ILE A 220 0.25 -10.16 8.31
N LYS A 221 -0.64 -11.13 8.12
CA LYS A 221 -0.56 -12.44 8.78
C LYS A 221 0.69 -13.23 8.38
N GLU A 222 1.06 -13.23 7.10
CA GLU A 222 2.26 -13.92 6.62
C GLU A 222 3.54 -13.23 7.14
N ALA A 223 3.56 -11.89 7.15
CA ALA A 223 4.67 -11.12 7.70
C ALA A 223 4.85 -11.35 9.21
N GLU A 224 3.75 -11.31 9.97
CA GLU A 224 3.68 -11.62 11.40
C GLU A 224 4.25 -13.03 11.68
N THR A 225 3.74 -14.04 10.98
CA THR A 225 4.18 -15.44 11.12
C THR A 225 5.68 -15.56 10.93
N ARG A 226 6.22 -14.98 9.86
CA ARG A 226 7.66 -15.04 9.54
C ARG A 226 8.52 -14.33 10.58
N LEU A 227 8.10 -13.16 11.03
CA LEU A 227 8.84 -12.39 12.02
C LEU A 227 8.81 -13.06 13.40
N ARG A 228 7.69 -13.70 13.80
CA ARG A 228 7.63 -14.54 15.00
C ARG A 228 8.54 -15.75 14.89
N HIS A 229 8.55 -16.45 13.75
CA HIS A 229 9.51 -17.55 13.50
C HIS A 229 10.97 -17.10 13.52
N ALA A 230 11.25 -15.83 13.21
CA ALA A 230 12.57 -15.24 13.32
C ALA A 230 12.97 -14.88 14.77
N GLY A 231 12.08 -15.12 15.75
CA GLY A 231 12.31 -14.88 17.17
C GLY A 231 11.93 -13.47 17.64
N TYR A 232 11.20 -12.69 16.85
CA TYR A 232 10.72 -11.38 17.28
C TYR A 232 9.41 -11.48 18.05
N ARG A 233 9.24 -10.60 19.04
CA ARG A 233 7.91 -10.26 19.57
C ARG A 233 7.23 -9.33 18.56
N VAL A 234 6.09 -9.77 18.04
CA VAL A 234 5.31 -9.06 17.02
C VAL A 234 3.90 -8.86 17.52
N ILE A 235 3.46 -7.61 17.51
CA ILE A 235 2.09 -7.17 17.80
C ILE A 235 1.50 -6.61 16.51
N THR A 236 0.30 -7.03 16.14
CA THR A 236 -0.39 -6.50 14.95
C THR A 236 -1.35 -5.38 15.32
N GLU A 237 -1.74 -4.55 14.34
CA GLU A 237 -2.77 -3.54 14.55
C GLU A 237 -4.14 -4.12 14.91
N LEU A 238 -4.35 -5.42 14.66
CA LEU A 238 -5.59 -6.14 14.98
C LEU A 238 -5.59 -6.64 16.43
N GLU A 239 -4.41 -6.93 16.99
CA GLU A 239 -4.24 -7.40 18.36
C GLU A 239 -4.25 -6.23 19.36
N GLU A 240 -3.37 -5.25 19.16
CA GLU A 240 -3.24 -4.10 20.06
C GLU A 240 -2.92 -2.82 19.24
N PRO A 241 -3.96 -2.10 18.77
CA PRO A 241 -3.80 -0.91 17.92
C PRO A 241 -2.92 0.20 18.51
N SER A 242 -2.91 0.33 19.85
CA SER A 242 -2.13 1.34 20.57
C SER A 242 -0.62 1.14 20.41
N GLU A 243 -0.14 -0.10 20.28
CA GLU A 243 1.28 -0.37 20.10
C GLU A 243 1.79 -0.02 18.71
N CYS A 244 0.89 -0.03 17.72
CA CYS A 244 1.21 0.29 16.33
C CYS A 244 1.00 1.79 16.01
N TYR A 245 0.58 2.59 16.98
CA TYR A 245 0.21 3.99 16.80
C TYR A 245 1.37 4.95 17.08
N PHE A 246 1.43 6.05 16.31
CA PHE A 246 2.29 7.20 16.60
C PHE A 246 1.71 8.51 16.05
N LYS A 247 2.11 9.64 16.67
CA LYS A 247 1.72 11.00 16.26
C LYS A 247 2.81 11.64 15.41
N TYR A 248 2.41 12.50 14.47
CA TYR A 248 3.27 13.32 13.62
C TYR A 248 2.59 14.67 13.35
N SER A 249 3.26 15.62 12.70
CA SER A 249 2.79 17.02 12.62
C SER A 249 1.41 17.15 11.98
N ASN A 250 1.08 16.29 11.01
CA ASN A 250 -0.18 16.33 10.29
C ASN A 250 -1.21 15.31 10.82
N GLY A 251 -1.04 14.83 12.05
CA GLY A 251 -2.02 14.00 12.74
C GLY A 251 -1.39 12.75 13.36
N SER A 252 -1.91 11.59 12.98
CA SER A 252 -1.38 10.33 13.50
C SER A 252 -1.47 9.20 12.49
N HIS A 253 -0.58 8.23 12.62
CA HIS A 253 -0.50 7.06 11.76
C HIS A 253 -0.58 5.79 12.62
N ARG A 254 -1.13 4.74 12.04
CA ARG A 254 -1.19 3.41 12.63
C ARG A 254 -0.50 2.45 11.67
N ALA A 255 0.57 1.83 12.15
CA ALA A 255 1.30 0.82 11.41
C ALA A 255 0.57 -0.52 11.44
N ASP A 256 0.88 -1.41 10.50
CA ASP A 256 0.29 -2.74 10.48
C ASP A 256 0.88 -3.65 11.57
N LEU A 257 2.19 -3.51 11.83
CA LEU A 257 2.93 -4.33 12.80
C LEU A 257 3.85 -3.47 13.67
N ALA A 258 3.88 -3.77 14.96
CA ALA A 258 4.91 -3.37 15.90
C ALA A 258 5.82 -4.55 16.24
N VAL A 259 7.10 -4.43 15.91
CA VAL A 259 8.11 -5.50 16.08
C VAL A 259 9.17 -5.04 17.06
N TYR A 260 9.35 -5.80 18.13
CA TYR A 260 10.39 -5.52 19.13
C TYR A 260 11.66 -6.28 18.75
N ALA A 261 12.71 -5.52 18.45
CA ALA A 261 13.99 -6.05 18.03
C ALA A 261 15.11 -5.56 18.96
N VAL A 262 16.20 -6.31 19.04
CA VAL A 262 17.38 -5.87 19.79
C VAL A 262 18.31 -5.10 18.86
N ASN A 263 18.67 -3.87 19.23
CA ASN A 263 19.61 -3.04 18.47
C ASN A 263 21.07 -3.45 18.74
N SER A 264 22.03 -2.81 18.07
CA SER A 264 23.46 -3.12 18.23
C SER A 264 24.02 -2.87 19.64
N SER A 265 23.30 -2.11 20.48
CA SER A 265 23.66 -1.86 21.88
C SER A 265 23.00 -2.83 22.87
N GLY A 266 22.33 -3.88 22.38
CA GLY A 266 21.64 -4.85 23.23
C GLY A 266 20.31 -4.36 23.81
N ARG A 267 19.83 -3.18 23.39
CA ARG A 267 18.56 -2.61 23.86
C ARG A 267 17.41 -3.05 22.95
N GLU A 268 16.28 -3.41 23.56
CA GLU A 268 15.03 -3.61 22.83
C GLU A 268 14.55 -2.27 22.25
N VAL A 269 14.19 -2.29 20.96
CA VAL A 269 13.64 -1.16 20.23
C VAL A 269 12.38 -1.60 19.50
N LYS A 270 11.35 -0.74 19.53
CA LYS A 270 10.14 -0.92 18.74
C LYS A 270 10.37 -0.45 17.30
N VAL A 271 10.12 -1.34 16.35
CA VAL A 271 10.19 -1.08 14.91
C VAL A 271 8.78 -1.23 14.34
N LEU A 272 8.25 -0.16 13.78
CA LEU A 272 6.96 -0.17 13.10
C LEU A 272 7.15 -0.55 11.62
N ILE A 273 6.26 -1.40 11.12
CA ILE A 273 6.33 -1.96 9.76
C ILE A 273 4.97 -1.83 9.08
N GLU A 274 5.01 -1.41 7.81
CA GLU A 274 3.84 -1.40 6.92
C GLU A 274 3.86 -2.61 5.99
N CYS A 275 2.70 -3.22 5.78
CA CYS A 275 2.44 -4.28 4.83
C CYS A 275 1.66 -3.71 3.65
N GLU A 276 2.36 -3.42 2.54
CA GLU A 276 1.76 -2.72 1.40
C GLU A 276 1.38 -3.69 0.26
N SER A 277 0.09 -3.86 0.00
CA SER A 277 -0.44 -4.72 -1.07
C SER A 277 -0.35 -4.10 -2.48
N MET A 278 0.10 -2.85 -2.59
CA MET A 278 0.01 -2.00 -3.79
C MET A 278 -1.42 -1.58 -4.14
N GLY A 279 -2.41 -1.92 -3.31
CA GLY A 279 -3.82 -1.56 -3.48
C GLY A 279 -4.16 -0.15 -3.04
N ASN A 280 -3.34 0.45 -2.18
CA ASN A 280 -3.58 1.81 -1.69
C ASN A 280 -3.28 2.85 -2.78
N PRO A 281 -4.12 3.90 -2.92
CA PRO A 281 -3.84 5.05 -3.76
C PRO A 281 -2.52 5.72 -3.37
N ILE A 282 -1.87 6.36 -4.35
CA ILE A 282 -0.56 6.99 -4.12
C ILE A 282 -0.60 8.05 -3.03
N SER A 283 -1.70 8.79 -2.88
CA SER A 283 -1.87 9.81 -1.84
C SER A 283 -1.85 9.22 -0.43
N GLN A 284 -2.46 8.06 -0.21
CA GLN A 284 -2.39 7.35 1.08
C GLN A 284 -0.97 6.84 1.36
N VAL A 285 -0.30 6.28 0.34
CA VAL A 285 1.10 5.86 0.45
C VAL A 285 2.00 7.06 0.80
N MET A 286 1.77 8.22 0.20
CA MET A 286 2.52 9.45 0.50
C MET A 286 2.32 9.92 1.94
N LYS A 287 1.07 9.91 2.45
CA LYS A 287 0.78 10.24 3.86
C LYS A 287 1.50 9.30 4.84
N MET A 288 1.51 7.99 4.55
CA MET A 288 2.27 7.02 5.35
C MET A 288 3.77 7.35 5.30
N LEU A 289 4.34 7.59 4.12
CA LEU A 289 5.76 7.90 3.98
C LEU A 289 6.14 9.22 4.69
N ASP A 290 5.27 10.23 4.66
CA ASP A 290 5.44 11.48 5.40
C ASP A 290 5.54 11.23 6.91
N ALA A 291 4.60 10.46 7.46
CA ALA A 291 4.56 10.15 8.89
C ALA A 291 5.83 9.42 9.37
N TYR A 292 6.27 8.40 8.62
CA TYR A 292 7.49 7.66 8.98
C TYR A 292 8.77 8.46 8.81
N TYR A 293 8.85 9.27 7.76
CA TYR A 293 10.02 10.11 7.51
C TYR A 293 10.21 11.12 8.64
N GLU A 294 9.14 11.79 9.06
CA GLU A 294 9.18 12.79 10.12
C GLU A 294 9.63 12.20 11.46
N ILE A 295 9.06 11.06 11.85
CA ILE A 295 9.24 10.51 13.21
C ILE A 295 10.48 9.62 13.32
N PHE A 296 10.78 8.82 12.30
CA PHE A 296 11.83 7.80 12.40
C PHE A 296 12.99 8.02 11.42
N ASN A 297 12.81 8.85 10.38
CA ASN A 297 13.72 8.99 9.25
C ASN A 297 14.13 7.64 8.62
N LYS A 298 13.30 6.62 8.83
CA LYS A 298 13.55 5.23 8.46
C LYS A 298 12.25 4.47 8.34
N ILE A 299 12.07 3.81 7.20
CA ILE A 299 10.79 3.18 6.84
C ILE A 299 11.02 1.69 6.59
N TYR A 300 10.17 0.84 7.16
CA TYR A 300 10.18 -0.61 6.95
C TYR A 300 8.89 -1.03 6.25
N LEU A 301 9.01 -1.62 5.07
CA LEU A 301 7.90 -2.00 4.22
C LEU A 301 8.04 -3.48 3.86
N VAL A 302 6.95 -4.24 4.03
CA VAL A 302 6.79 -5.61 3.55
C VAL A 302 5.79 -5.58 2.41
N VAL A 303 6.07 -6.34 1.35
CA VAL A 303 5.25 -6.39 0.13
C VAL A 303 5.07 -7.83 -0.33
N SER A 304 4.09 -8.09 -1.20
CA SER A 304 3.74 -9.46 -1.59
C SER A 304 4.83 -10.23 -2.34
N SER A 305 5.66 -9.54 -3.13
CA SER A 305 6.57 -10.19 -4.08
C SER A 305 7.76 -9.33 -4.51
N GLY A 306 8.71 -9.94 -5.21
CA GLY A 306 9.87 -9.23 -5.75
C GLY A 306 9.55 -8.17 -6.81
N ILE A 307 8.41 -8.27 -7.51
CA ILE A 307 7.92 -7.22 -8.41
C ILE A 307 7.22 -6.10 -7.62
N ALA A 308 6.40 -6.44 -6.62
CA ALA A 308 5.80 -5.46 -5.70
C ALA A 308 6.87 -4.63 -4.98
N LYS A 309 8.02 -5.23 -4.68
CA LYS A 309 9.18 -4.53 -4.14
C LYS A 309 9.73 -3.47 -5.08
N ARG A 310 9.77 -3.72 -6.40
CA ARG A 310 10.20 -2.72 -7.39
C ARG A 310 9.17 -1.59 -7.51
N MET A 311 7.89 -1.95 -7.54
CA MET A 311 6.76 -1.01 -7.54
C MET A 311 6.79 -0.09 -6.31
N MET A 312 7.01 -0.64 -5.11
CA MET A 312 7.10 0.15 -3.89
C MET A 312 8.30 1.09 -3.89
N ILE A 313 9.48 0.61 -4.31
CA ILE A 313 10.67 1.48 -4.46
C ILE A 313 10.42 2.60 -5.46
N GLN A 314 9.68 2.33 -6.54
CA GLN A 314 9.27 3.35 -7.51
C GLN A 314 8.33 4.39 -6.87
N ARG A 315 7.32 3.97 -6.10
CA ARG A 315 6.41 4.86 -5.35
C ARG A 315 7.16 5.72 -4.32
N VAL A 316 8.12 5.14 -3.60
CA VAL A 316 9.00 5.86 -2.66
C VAL A 316 9.82 6.94 -3.39
N CYS A 317 10.38 6.62 -4.57
CA CYS A 317 11.13 7.59 -5.36
C CYS A 317 10.24 8.72 -5.89
N TYR A 318 9.02 8.40 -6.33
CA TYR A 318 8.03 9.38 -6.75
C TYR A 318 7.67 10.34 -5.60
N TRP A 319 7.36 9.80 -4.41
CA TRP A 319 7.08 10.60 -3.22
C TRP A 319 8.26 11.53 -2.86
N ALA A 320 9.47 10.99 -2.80
CA ALA A 320 10.68 11.76 -2.50
C ALA A 320 10.93 12.89 -3.51
N TRP A 321 10.63 12.66 -4.79
CA TRP A 321 10.73 13.67 -5.83
C TRP A 321 9.67 14.77 -5.67
N ARG A 322 8.45 14.42 -5.23
CA ARG A 322 7.34 15.37 -5.05
C ARG A 322 7.50 16.33 -3.87
N ARG A 323 8.21 15.95 -2.81
CA ARG A 323 8.39 16.81 -1.62
C ARG A 323 9.12 18.14 -1.88
N ARG A 324 9.89 18.25 -2.98
CA ARG A 324 10.55 19.49 -3.45
C ARG A 324 11.32 20.30 -2.39
N GLU A 325 11.76 19.67 -1.29
CA GLU A 325 12.48 20.32 -0.20
C GLU A 325 13.75 21.02 -0.69
N LYS A 326 13.95 22.30 -0.35
CA LYS A 326 15.08 23.09 -0.89
C LYS A 326 16.43 22.42 -0.60
N GLU A 327 16.61 21.89 0.61
CA GLU A 327 17.87 21.29 1.07
C GLU A 327 18.14 19.91 0.44
N GLY A 328 17.15 19.30 -0.20
CA GLY A 328 17.21 17.91 -0.63
C GLY A 328 16.75 16.96 0.47
N LEU A 329 16.64 15.68 0.14
CA LEU A 329 16.06 14.65 1.00
C LEU A 329 16.95 13.42 1.00
N VAL A 330 17.31 12.91 2.19
CA VAL A 330 18.05 11.65 2.37
C VAL A 330 17.44 10.84 3.49
N PHE A 331 17.00 9.62 3.19
CA PHE A 331 16.40 8.72 4.18
C PHE A 331 16.71 7.25 3.85
N GLU A 332 16.56 6.38 4.85
CA GLU A 332 16.67 4.92 4.70
C GLU A 332 15.28 4.31 4.54
N VAL A 333 15.10 3.51 3.48
CA VAL A 333 13.93 2.64 3.33
C VAL A 333 14.38 1.20 3.24
N ARG A 334 13.68 0.31 3.94
CA ARG A 334 13.84 -1.13 3.86
C ARG A 334 12.59 -1.72 3.28
N VAL A 335 12.74 -2.41 2.15
CA VAL A 335 11.63 -3.07 1.47
C VAL A 335 12.00 -4.51 1.24
N GLU A 336 11.16 -5.44 1.69
CA GLU A 336 11.36 -6.86 1.42
C GLU A 336 10.07 -7.53 1.00
N ALA A 337 10.20 -8.47 0.06
CA ALA A 337 9.08 -9.33 -0.30
C ALA A 337 8.84 -10.32 0.83
N VAL A 338 7.57 -10.61 1.14
CA VAL A 338 7.19 -11.42 2.30
C VAL A 338 7.79 -12.83 2.22
N ASP A 339 7.87 -13.41 1.03
CA ASP A 339 8.51 -14.70 0.75
C ASP A 339 10.00 -14.74 1.12
N ARG A 340 10.66 -13.57 1.18
CA ARG A 340 12.08 -13.39 1.53
C ARG A 340 12.29 -12.71 2.88
N LEU A 341 11.22 -12.45 3.62
CA LEU A 341 11.30 -11.85 4.95
C LEU A 341 11.82 -12.87 5.95
N ALA A 342 13.11 -12.80 6.25
CA ALA A 342 13.78 -13.68 7.22
C ALA A 342 14.07 -12.96 8.53
N ARG A 343 14.70 -11.78 8.50
CA ARG A 343 14.98 -10.93 9.68
C ARG A 343 14.89 -9.45 9.30
N LEU A 344 14.60 -8.57 10.25
CA LEU A 344 14.61 -7.12 10.00
C LEU A 344 15.99 -6.60 9.56
N SER A 345 17.05 -7.22 10.06
CA SER A 345 18.44 -6.90 9.71
C SER A 345 18.81 -7.30 8.28
N SER A 346 18.17 -8.34 7.74
CA SER A 346 18.42 -8.88 6.40
C SER A 346 17.56 -8.24 5.30
N MET A 347 16.51 -7.48 5.66
CA MET A 347 15.73 -6.73 4.69
C MET A 347 16.61 -5.83 3.84
N SER A 348 16.32 -5.77 2.54
CA SER A 348 17.09 -4.97 1.60
C SER A 348 17.03 -3.49 1.94
N LYS A 349 18.21 -2.87 2.10
CA LYS A 349 18.37 -1.48 2.55
C LYS A 349 18.65 -0.58 1.35
N PHE A 350 17.87 0.49 1.22
CA PHE A 350 18.04 1.51 0.20
C PHE A 350 18.16 2.88 0.86
N THR A 351 19.18 3.64 0.46
CA THR A 351 19.27 5.06 0.76
C THR A 351 18.79 5.81 -0.46
N VAL A 352 17.67 6.51 -0.32
CA VAL A 352 17.11 7.38 -1.35
C VAL A 352 17.75 8.75 -1.18
N VAL A 353 18.28 9.30 -2.28
CA VAL A 353 18.91 10.61 -2.29
C VAL A 353 18.23 11.47 -3.34
N ARG A 354 17.51 12.48 -2.89
CA ARG A 354 16.96 13.55 -3.73
C ARG A 354 17.85 14.79 -3.56
N PRO A 355 18.55 15.23 -4.60
CA PRO A 355 19.39 16.43 -4.52
C PRO A 355 18.56 17.69 -4.20
N SER A 356 19.18 18.71 -3.62
CA SER A 356 18.58 20.02 -3.37
C SER A 356 17.91 20.60 -4.62
N SER A 357 16.75 21.25 -4.44
CA SER A 357 16.14 22.06 -5.51
C SER A 357 17.07 23.24 -5.71
N LYS A 358 17.62 23.44 -6.91
CA LYS A 358 18.20 24.75 -7.25
C LYS A 358 17.09 25.77 -7.43
#